data_AF-A0A392S6B8-F1
#
_entry.id   AF-A0A392S6B8-F1
#
_cell.length_a   1.000
_cell.length_b   1.000
_cell.length_c   1.000
_cell.angle_alpha   90.00
_cell.angle_beta   90.00
_cell.angle_gamma   90.00
#
_symmetry.space_group_name_H-M   'P 1'
#
loop_
_entity.id
_entity.type
_entity.pdbx_description
1 polymer ?
#
loop_
_entity_poly.entity_id
_entity_poly.type
_entity_poly.pdbx_seq_one_letter_code
_entity_poly.pdbx_strand_id
1 'polypeptide(L)'
;MDNFLQRGSALSTLPSSSSSYATGVHSLSAEVNRVSSLESKAHQQEITFKMICSNDRIGGVIGKGGNIVRALQSETGATINVGPSVAEC
;
A
#
# COMPACT_ATOMS: atom_id res chain seq x y z
N MET A 1 -34.64 9.77 41.52
CA MET A 1 -35.31 10.04 40.25
C MET A 1 -34.85 8.96 39.27
N ASP A 2 -35.39 7.74 39.39
CA ASP A 2 -36.31 7.09 38.41
C ASP A 2 -35.65 6.93 37.01
N ASN A 3 -35.71 5.81 36.28
CA ASN A 3 -36.55 4.61 36.37
C ASN A 3 -35.94 3.50 35.47
N PHE A 4 -36.03 2.25 35.94
CA PHE A 4 -36.48 1.04 35.21
C PHE A 4 -35.70 0.52 33.98
N LEU A 5 -35.16 -0.71 34.07
CA LEU A 5 -35.73 -1.95 33.50
C LEU A 5 -35.94 -1.87 31.97
N GLN A 6 -35.25 -2.66 31.14
CA GLN A 6 -35.44 -4.10 31.00
C GLN A 6 -34.25 -4.66 30.20
N ARG A 7 -33.49 -5.63 30.74
CA ARG A 7 -33.65 -7.05 30.42
C ARG A 7 -33.78 -7.36 28.92
N GLY A 8 -32.89 -8.21 28.42
CA GLY A 8 -33.30 -9.26 27.49
C GLY A 8 -32.39 -9.44 26.29
N SER A 9 -31.47 -10.40 26.44
CA SER A 9 -31.05 -11.36 25.42
C SER A 9 -31.97 -11.48 24.19
N ALA A 10 -31.39 -11.46 22.99
CA ALA A 10 -31.82 -12.34 21.90
C ALA A 10 -30.75 -12.42 20.80
N LEU A 11 -30.24 -13.64 20.59
CA LEU A 11 -29.73 -14.09 19.30
C LEU A 11 -30.74 -13.75 18.19
N SER A 12 -30.29 -13.28 17.04
CA SER A 12 -31.05 -13.50 15.80
C SER A 12 -30.14 -13.49 14.58
N THR A 13 -29.74 -14.67 14.09
CA THR A 13 -30.46 -15.46 13.07
C THR A 13 -30.12 -14.95 11.66
N LEU A 14 -29.31 -15.72 10.91
CA LEU A 14 -29.26 -15.63 9.45
C LEU A 14 -30.65 -16.00 8.90
N PRO A 15 -31.20 -15.24 7.95
CA PRO A 15 -32.17 -15.78 7.01
C PRO A 15 -31.65 -15.64 5.58
N SER A 16 -31.57 -16.79 4.92
CA SER A 16 -31.62 -16.89 3.47
C SER A 16 -32.88 -16.23 2.90
N SER A 17 -32.75 -15.73 1.68
CA SER A 17 -33.81 -15.55 0.68
C SER A 17 -34.76 -14.35 0.81
N SER A 18 -34.68 -13.51 -0.23
CA SER A 18 -35.79 -12.96 -1.03
C SER A 18 -36.77 -11.93 -0.42
N SER A 19 -36.54 -10.68 -0.86
CA SER A 19 -37.50 -9.70 -1.43
C SER A 19 -38.78 -9.28 -0.67
N SER A 20 -38.74 -8.02 -0.21
CA SER A 20 -39.74 -6.95 -0.41
C SER A 20 -40.72 -6.51 0.71
N TYR A 21 -40.97 -5.18 0.64
CA TYR A 21 -42.10 -4.32 1.06
C TYR A 21 -42.31 -3.85 2.53
N ALA A 22 -42.12 -2.54 2.71
CA ALA A 22 -42.91 -1.55 3.48
C ALA A 22 -42.34 -0.96 4.80
N THR A 23 -42.39 0.40 4.84
CA THR A 23 -42.38 1.39 5.95
C THR A 23 -41.15 1.43 6.87
N GLY A 24 -40.54 2.56 7.25
CA GLY A 24 -40.80 3.99 7.10
C GLY A 24 -40.28 4.71 8.34
N VAL A 25 -39.02 5.18 8.34
CA VAL A 25 -38.50 6.28 9.19
C VAL A 25 -37.25 6.86 8.52
N HIS A 26 -37.22 8.18 8.36
CA HIS A 26 -36.11 8.92 7.80
C HIS A 26 -34.91 8.89 8.77
N SER A 27 -33.81 8.28 8.38
CA SER A 27 -32.51 8.64 8.96
C SER A 27 -31.93 9.76 8.09
N LEU A 28 -31.85 10.97 8.63
CA LEU A 28 -31.09 12.09 8.09
C LEU A 28 -29.60 11.72 8.11
N SER A 29 -29.18 10.88 7.17
CA SER A 29 -27.78 10.59 6.95
C SER A 29 -27.25 11.70 6.05
N ALA A 30 -26.62 12.68 6.69
CA ALA A 30 -26.01 13.83 6.03
C ALA A 30 -25.15 13.39 4.84
N GLU A 31 -25.60 13.73 3.64
CA GLU A 31 -24.70 13.91 2.51
C GLU A 31 -23.84 15.14 2.80
N VAL A 32 -22.61 14.92 3.27
CA VAL A 32 -21.50 15.84 3.00
C VAL A 32 -20.57 15.17 2.00
N ASN A 33 -20.98 15.33 0.76
CA ASN A 33 -20.18 15.54 -0.43
C ASN A 33 -18.65 15.64 -0.21
N ARG A 34 -17.95 14.67 -0.80
CA ARG A 34 -16.62 14.79 -1.43
C ARG A 34 -15.54 15.51 -0.63
N VAL A 35 -14.78 14.71 0.11
CA VAL A 35 -13.34 14.75 -0.15
C VAL A 35 -13.07 13.55 -1.04
N SER A 36 -13.16 13.78 -2.36
CA SER A 36 -12.21 13.10 -3.25
C SER A 36 -10.85 13.46 -2.66
N SER A 37 -10.29 12.55 -1.85
CA SER A 37 -8.85 12.57 -1.69
C SER A 37 -8.38 12.32 -3.10
N LEU A 38 -8.14 13.41 -3.82
CA LEU A 38 -7.13 13.49 -4.83
C LEU A 38 -5.89 13.00 -4.11
N GLU A 39 -5.74 11.68 -4.02
CA GLU A 39 -4.50 11.07 -4.41
C GLU A 39 -4.27 11.60 -5.82
N SER A 40 -3.73 12.82 -5.90
CA SER A 40 -2.60 13.02 -6.75
C SER A 40 -1.65 11.89 -6.35
N LYS A 41 -1.85 10.71 -6.95
CA LYS A 41 -0.75 9.82 -7.26
C LYS A 41 0.14 10.73 -8.07
N ALA A 42 0.99 11.46 -7.35
CA ALA A 42 2.17 12.09 -7.91
C ALA A 42 2.71 10.99 -8.79
N HIS A 43 2.64 11.22 -10.11
CA HIS A 43 3.03 10.25 -11.10
C HIS A 43 4.53 10.04 -10.87
N GLN A 44 4.85 9.17 -9.92
CA GLN A 44 6.19 8.78 -9.55
C GLN A 44 6.61 7.85 -10.68
N GLN A 45 7.11 8.45 -11.74
CA GLN A 45 7.75 7.73 -12.82
C GLN A 45 9.03 7.14 -12.24
N GLU A 46 9.03 5.82 -12.08
CA GLU A 46 10.22 5.07 -11.78
C GLU A 46 11.14 5.09 -13.01
N ILE A 47 12.32 5.69 -12.85
CA ILE A 47 13.36 5.72 -13.89
C ILE A 47 14.42 4.70 -13.51
N THR A 48 14.67 3.75 -14.41
CA THR A 48 15.74 2.75 -14.24
C THR A 48 16.87 3.02 -15.22
N PHE A 49 18.08 3.16 -14.71
CA PHE A 49 19.30 3.18 -15.51
C PHE A 49 19.97 1.80 -15.48
N LYS A 50 20.45 1.35 -16.64
CA LYS A 50 21.22 0.11 -16.76
C LYS A 50 22.57 0.42 -17.39
N MET A 51 23.63 -0.09 -16.80
CA MET A 51 24.99 0.06 -17.29
C MET A 51 25.72 -1.28 -17.24
N ILE A 52 26.58 -1.52 -18.22
CA ILE A 52 27.50 -2.67 -18.20
C ILE A 52 28.71 -2.29 -17.35
N CYS A 53 29.14 -3.21 -16.50
CA CYS A 53 30.34 -3.08 -15.70
C CYS A 53 31.25 -4.28 -15.99
N SER A 54 32.55 -4.03 -16.13
CA SER A 54 33.51 -5.10 -16.33
C SER A 54 33.55 -6.03 -15.11
N ASN A 55 33.59 -7.34 -15.34
CA ASN A 55 33.50 -8.35 -14.27
C ASN A 55 34.63 -8.23 -13.24
N ASP A 56 35.82 -7.77 -13.65
CA ASP A 56 36.97 -7.53 -12.78
C ASP A 56 36.80 -6.29 -11.87
N ARG A 57 35.89 -5.37 -12.21
CA ARG A 57 35.74 -4.09 -11.49
C ARG A 57 34.49 -3.99 -10.63
N ILE A 58 33.49 -4.85 -10.85
CA ILE A 58 32.20 -4.77 -10.12
C ILE A 58 32.37 -4.91 -8.60
N GLY A 59 33.37 -5.67 -8.15
CA GLY A 59 33.69 -5.81 -6.73
C GLY A 59 34.02 -4.48 -6.03
N GLY A 60 34.59 -3.52 -6.76
CA GLY A 60 34.87 -2.17 -6.24
C GLY A 60 33.60 -1.35 -6.00
N VAL A 61 32.58 -1.52 -6.84
CA VAL A 61 31.27 -0.86 -6.68
C VAL A 61 30.49 -1.45 -5.51
N ILE A 62 30.52 -2.79 -5.37
CA ILE A 62 29.85 -3.48 -4.25
C ILE A 62 30.54 -3.13 -2.92
N GLY A 63 31.88 -3.19 -2.91
CA GLY A 63 32.70 -3.02 -1.72
C GLY A 63 32.62 -4.21 -0.76
N LYS A 64 33.55 -4.27 0.19
CA LYS A 64 33.58 -5.34 1.21
C LYS A 64 32.29 -5.33 2.03
N GLY A 65 31.60 -6.48 2.08
CA GLY A 65 30.33 -6.62 2.79
C GLY A 65 29.18 -5.77 2.23
N GLY A 66 29.33 -5.21 1.01
CA GLY A 66 28.35 -4.32 0.42
C GLY A 66 28.38 -2.88 0.97
N ASN A 67 29.42 -2.49 1.71
CA ASN A 67 29.46 -1.18 2.37
C ASN A 67 29.39 0.00 1.39
N ILE A 68 30.02 -0.12 0.21
CA ILE A 68 30.04 0.96 -0.78
C ILE A 68 28.66 1.09 -1.44
N VAL A 69 28.10 -0.01 -1.94
CA VAL A 69 26.76 0.03 -2.57
C VAL A 69 25.67 0.46 -1.60
N ARG A 70 25.76 0.14 -0.30
CA ARG A 70 24.83 0.62 0.72
C ARG A 70 24.97 2.12 0.97
N ALA A 71 26.20 2.63 1.05
CA ALA A 71 26.44 4.07 1.18
C ALA A 71 25.87 4.83 -0.04
N LEU A 72 26.12 4.34 -1.26
CA LEU A 72 25.57 4.94 -2.49
C LEU A 72 24.04 4.94 -2.50
N GLN A 73 23.39 3.85 -2.10
CA GLN A 73 21.93 3.80 -1.97
C GLN A 73 21.42 4.80 -0.92
N SER A 74 22.10 4.90 0.22
CA SER A 74 21.72 5.84 1.29
C SER A 74 21.89 7.30 0.89
N GLU A 75 22.94 7.62 0.13
CA GLU A 75 23.25 8.99 -0.31
C GLU A 75 22.32 9.43 -1.45
N THR A 76 22.05 8.53 -2.40
CA THR A 76 21.26 8.85 -3.60
C THR A 76 19.76 8.61 -3.43
N GLY A 77 19.36 7.78 -2.46
CA GLY A 77 17.98 7.29 -2.33
C GLY A 77 17.55 6.32 -3.43
N ALA A 78 18.44 5.94 -4.34
CA ALA A 78 18.16 5.00 -5.42
C ALA A 78 18.29 3.55 -4.95
N THR A 79 17.57 2.64 -5.61
CA THR A 79 17.80 1.19 -5.49
C THR A 79 18.91 0.78 -6.44
N ILE A 80 19.92 0.07 -5.94
CA ILE A 80 21.05 -0.40 -6.77
C ILE A 80 21.09 -1.93 -6.75
N ASN A 81 20.93 -2.54 -7.94
CA ASN A 81 20.95 -3.99 -8.13
C ASN A 81 22.07 -4.40 -9.08
N VAL A 82 22.78 -5.48 -8.73
CA VAL A 82 23.80 -6.09 -9.58
C VAL A 82 23.19 -7.30 -10.29
N GLY A 83 23.12 -7.23 -11.61
CA GLY A 83 22.59 -8.31 -12.45
C GLY A 83 23.59 -9.45 -12.68
N PRO A 84 23.16 -10.55 -13.31
CA PRO A 84 24.04 -11.65 -13.70
C PRO A 84 25.10 -11.18 -14.71
N SER A 85 26.22 -11.91 -14.77
CA SER A 85 27.23 -11.70 -15.82
C SER A 85 26.63 -11.99 -17.19
N VAL A 86 26.83 -11.09 -18.14
CA VAL A 86 26.47 -11.30 -19.54
C VAL A 86 27.67 -11.94 -20.23
N ALA A 87 27.48 -13.10 -20.85
CA ALA A 87 28.50 -13.68 -21.72
C ALA A 87 28.63 -12.81 -22.97
N GLU A 88 29.84 -12.47 -23.38
CA GLU A 88 30.16 -11.63 -24.57
C GLU A 88 30.06 -10.10 -24.37
N CYS A 89 30.76 -9.57 -23.36
CA CYS A 89 31.00 -8.12 -23.20
C CYS A 89 32.48 -7.85 -22.90
#